data_AF-A0A957X0J4-F1
#
_entry.id   AF-A0A957X0J4-F1
#
_cell.length_a   1.000
_cell.length_b   1.000
_cell.length_c   1.000
_cell.angle_alpha   90.00
_cell.angle_beta   90.00
_cell.angle_gamma   90.00
#
_symmetry.space_group_name_H-M   'P 1'
#
loop_
_entity.id
_entity.type
_entity.pdbx_description
1 polymer ?
#
loop_
_entity_poly.entity_id
_entity_poly.type
_entity_poly.pdbx_seq_one_letter_code
_entity_poly.pdbx_strand_id
1 'polypeptide(L)'
;WTLIYAQDELQAQRAAKACWAAGIMPVVRIGKKIDEFVDTEQYVRALQAINVPPYVQIYNEPGDGREWEEERPDNYTKIFGERWARHAAKTVDVGGYAGLQVMGKEELFAAVDAVAAMGRQDIWQRAFFVVHNYGVNHPPAYPYDELTQREHPGRTILEDSVSILSFLAFAKWMQERIGFVLPIVGGEGGWQFGVNDDRRYPEVIQPFHADYHREVFEWFRTGLLSNGEPLPDYLFSVTPWLVGGWNTSEDWWGGPLGDKTETIEAVRAIPAFIRTFSWGESGTDDDGEPVDEEDNGEDSTGTSSLEWDSRLDGLGVRLTRMTAAQGWRLVSAHYRDVHESDNKHHIYITAIDGNQRPVAGAKFLVDWIGRRTDEQPGLLTTDDRGMANYAMFINMHPEEKDGILFALAQNQPSDRVDGMGLPNNHHVCFDLTFQVAPA
;
A
#
# COMPACT_ATOMS: atom_id res chain seq x y z
N TRP A 1 -4.14 -7.76 3.08
CA TRP A 1 -3.85 -8.43 1.80
C TRP A 1 -4.30 -9.87 1.91
N THR A 2 -4.77 -10.46 0.81
CA THR A 2 -5.09 -11.89 0.71
C THR A 2 -4.90 -12.33 -0.74
N LEU A 3 -4.33 -13.52 -0.94
CA LEU A 3 -4.25 -14.15 -2.25
C LEU A 3 -5.50 -15.00 -2.49
N ILE A 4 -6.15 -14.77 -3.63
CA ILE A 4 -7.33 -15.50 -4.07
C ILE A 4 -6.92 -16.37 -5.25
N TYR A 5 -6.98 -17.69 -5.07
CA TYR A 5 -6.90 -18.62 -6.18
C TYR A 5 -8.25 -18.71 -6.89
N ALA A 6 -8.32 -18.27 -8.15
CA ALA A 6 -9.57 -18.25 -8.91
C ALA A 6 -9.43 -19.04 -10.22
N GLN A 7 -10.33 -20.01 -10.45
CA GLN A 7 -10.36 -20.81 -11.68
C GLN A 7 -10.91 -20.04 -12.90
N ASP A 8 -11.76 -19.06 -12.62
CA ASP A 8 -12.47 -18.24 -13.59
C ASP A 8 -12.73 -16.83 -13.03
N GLU A 9 -13.15 -15.93 -13.90
CA GLU A 9 -13.44 -14.54 -13.60
C GLU A 9 -14.63 -14.35 -12.65
N LEU A 10 -15.59 -15.28 -12.63
CA LEU A 10 -16.75 -15.22 -11.75
C LEU A 10 -16.35 -15.52 -10.29
N GLN A 11 -15.47 -16.51 -10.09
CA GLN A 11 -14.86 -16.81 -8.80
C GLN A 11 -14.02 -15.64 -8.32
N ALA A 12 -13.18 -15.08 -9.21
CA ALA A 12 -12.36 -13.91 -8.91
C ALA A 12 -13.23 -12.74 -8.42
N GLN A 13 -14.31 -12.39 -9.14
CA GLN A 13 -15.22 -11.31 -8.73
C GLN A 13 -15.84 -11.55 -7.36
N ARG A 14 -16.40 -12.75 -7.14
CA ARG A 14 -17.14 -13.06 -5.90
C ARG A 14 -16.22 -12.99 -4.69
N ALA A 15 -15.06 -13.63 -4.76
CA ALA A 15 -14.09 -13.64 -3.68
C ALA A 15 -13.49 -12.24 -3.45
N ALA A 16 -13.05 -11.56 -4.52
CA ALA A 16 -12.44 -10.24 -4.41
C ALA A 16 -13.41 -9.20 -3.86
N LYS A 17 -14.69 -9.24 -4.28
CA LYS A 17 -15.75 -8.37 -3.73
C LYS A 17 -15.94 -8.59 -2.23
N ALA A 18 -15.96 -9.85 -1.78
CA ALA A 18 -16.15 -10.17 -0.37
C ALA A 18 -14.95 -9.70 0.48
N CYS A 19 -13.71 -9.94 0.01
CA CYS A 19 -12.51 -9.48 0.68
C CYS A 19 -12.44 -7.95 0.74
N TRP A 20 -12.71 -7.28 -0.39
CA TRP A 20 -12.66 -5.83 -0.47
C TRP A 20 -13.68 -5.15 0.46
N ALA A 21 -14.92 -5.66 0.48
CA ALA A 21 -15.96 -5.18 1.39
C ALA A 21 -15.59 -5.38 2.88
N ALA A 22 -14.70 -6.31 3.19
CA ALA A 22 -14.17 -6.55 4.53
C ALA A 22 -12.90 -5.73 4.85
N GLY A 23 -12.47 -4.82 3.97
CA GLY A 23 -11.24 -4.04 4.13
C GLY A 23 -9.96 -4.85 3.88
N ILE A 24 -10.07 -6.01 3.22
CA ILE A 24 -8.94 -6.89 2.91
C ILE A 24 -8.58 -6.71 1.43
N MET A 25 -7.40 -6.13 1.15
CA MET A 25 -6.90 -5.96 -0.22
C MET A 25 -6.76 -7.32 -0.94
N PRO A 26 -7.52 -7.58 -2.02
CA PRO A 26 -7.44 -8.83 -2.78
C PRO A 26 -6.33 -8.79 -3.83
N VAL A 27 -5.61 -9.90 -3.96
CA VAL A 27 -4.72 -10.20 -5.10
C VAL A 27 -5.23 -11.50 -5.73
N VAL A 28 -5.54 -11.47 -7.03
CA VAL A 28 -6.10 -12.65 -7.70
C VAL A 28 -4.99 -13.42 -8.42
N ARG A 29 -4.71 -14.64 -7.97
CA ARG A 29 -3.95 -15.62 -8.73
C ARG A 29 -4.87 -16.30 -9.73
N ILE A 30 -4.53 -16.17 -11.00
CA ILE A 30 -5.21 -16.90 -12.08
C ILE A 30 -4.87 -18.39 -11.92
N GLY A 31 -5.89 -19.21 -11.69
CA GLY A 31 -5.78 -20.66 -11.52
C GLY A 31 -5.62 -21.39 -12.85
N LYS A 32 -4.66 -20.97 -13.67
CA LYS A 32 -4.32 -21.57 -14.96
C LYS A 32 -2.87 -21.98 -14.98
N LYS A 33 -2.62 -23.14 -15.60
CA LYS A 33 -1.26 -23.65 -15.80
C LYS A 33 -0.53 -22.84 -16.87
N ILE A 34 0.80 -22.93 -16.88
CA ILE A 34 1.66 -22.07 -17.70
C ILE A 34 1.46 -22.30 -19.19
N ASP A 35 1.08 -23.50 -19.59
CA ASP A 35 0.80 -23.94 -20.97
C ASP A 35 -0.68 -23.98 -21.33
N GLU A 36 -1.56 -23.58 -20.41
CA GLU A 36 -2.96 -23.35 -20.71
C GLU A 36 -3.20 -21.97 -21.35
N PHE A 37 -4.34 -21.86 -22.04
CA PHE A 37 -4.83 -20.57 -22.49
C PHE A 37 -5.24 -19.71 -21.28
N VAL A 38 -4.66 -18.51 -21.22
CA VAL A 38 -4.99 -17.49 -20.22
C VAL A 38 -5.46 -16.21 -20.90
N ASP A 39 -6.55 -15.64 -20.38
CA ASP A 39 -6.99 -14.29 -20.75
C ASP A 39 -6.95 -13.37 -19.53
N THR A 40 -5.79 -12.75 -19.32
CA THR A 40 -5.57 -11.83 -18.19
C THR A 40 -6.48 -10.60 -18.24
N GLU A 41 -6.89 -10.16 -19.44
CA GLU A 41 -7.79 -9.03 -19.59
C GLU A 41 -9.14 -9.31 -18.92
N GLN A 42 -9.70 -10.51 -19.08
CA GLN A 42 -10.99 -10.85 -18.47
C GLN A 42 -10.96 -10.74 -16.94
N TYR A 43 -9.88 -11.19 -16.30
CA TYR A 43 -9.70 -11.05 -14.84
C TYR A 43 -9.58 -9.59 -14.42
N VAL A 44 -8.82 -8.77 -15.16
CA VAL A 44 -8.71 -7.32 -14.86
C VAL A 44 -10.07 -6.63 -15.00
N ARG A 45 -10.77 -6.85 -16.10
CA ARG A 45 -12.10 -6.27 -16.37
C ARG A 45 -13.11 -6.70 -15.31
N ALA A 46 -13.04 -7.96 -14.90
CA ALA A 46 -13.88 -8.53 -13.85
C ALA A 46 -13.69 -7.80 -12.51
N LEU A 47 -12.45 -7.52 -12.10
CA LEU A 47 -12.17 -6.76 -10.88
C LEU A 47 -12.58 -5.29 -11.00
N GLN A 48 -12.30 -4.66 -12.15
CA GLN A 48 -12.73 -3.29 -12.43
C GLN A 48 -14.26 -3.13 -12.38
N ALA A 49 -15.02 -4.10 -12.88
CA ALA A 49 -16.48 -4.06 -12.89
C ALA A 49 -17.12 -4.04 -11.49
N ILE A 50 -16.37 -4.41 -10.45
CA ILE A 50 -16.79 -4.38 -9.05
C ILE A 50 -16.03 -3.33 -8.23
N ASN A 51 -15.34 -2.39 -8.89
CA ASN A 51 -14.53 -1.34 -8.28
C ASN A 51 -13.44 -1.86 -7.31
N VAL A 52 -12.88 -3.02 -7.63
CA VAL A 52 -11.75 -3.59 -6.89
C VAL A 52 -10.45 -3.31 -7.66
N PRO A 53 -9.37 -2.88 -7.00
CA PRO A 53 -8.07 -2.71 -7.64
C PRO A 53 -7.61 -4.01 -8.34
N PRO A 54 -7.28 -3.96 -9.65
CA PRO A 54 -7.03 -5.15 -10.45
C PRO A 54 -5.60 -5.71 -10.29
N TYR A 55 -5.25 -6.18 -9.09
CA TYR A 55 -3.99 -6.89 -8.83
C TYR A 55 -4.12 -8.37 -9.21
N VAL A 56 -3.39 -8.78 -10.25
CA VAL A 56 -3.49 -10.13 -10.80
C VAL A 56 -2.12 -10.80 -10.85
N GLN A 57 -1.95 -11.89 -10.10
CA GLN A 57 -0.80 -12.77 -10.24
C GLN A 57 -0.98 -13.66 -11.47
N ILE A 58 0.02 -13.62 -12.35
CA ILE A 58 0.05 -14.34 -13.61
C ILE A 58 0.91 -15.60 -13.41
N TYR A 59 0.28 -16.76 -13.53
CA TYR A 59 0.88 -18.08 -13.30
C TYR A 59 1.45 -18.28 -11.88
N ASN A 60 2.05 -19.44 -11.67
CA ASN A 60 2.65 -19.85 -10.41
C ASN A 60 3.81 -20.80 -10.64
N GLU A 61 4.79 -20.73 -9.74
CA GLU A 61 5.95 -21.60 -9.54
C GLU A 61 6.41 -22.34 -10.79
N PRO A 62 7.01 -21.65 -11.78
CA PRO A 62 7.29 -22.26 -13.07
C PRO A 62 8.26 -23.45 -13.02
N GLY A 63 9.09 -23.57 -11.99
CA GLY A 63 9.93 -24.73 -11.74
C GLY A 63 9.18 -25.98 -11.26
N ASP A 64 7.95 -25.84 -10.74
CA ASP A 64 7.11 -26.95 -10.30
C ASP A 64 6.40 -27.58 -11.50
N GLY A 65 6.61 -28.88 -11.70
CA GLY A 65 5.95 -29.64 -12.77
C GLY A 65 4.42 -29.67 -12.66
N ARG A 66 3.85 -29.43 -11.47
CA ARG A 66 2.39 -29.38 -11.27
C ARG A 66 1.73 -28.17 -11.94
N GLU A 67 2.50 -27.12 -12.22
CA GLU A 67 2.04 -25.87 -12.85
C GLU A 67 2.05 -25.94 -14.39
N TRP A 68 2.27 -27.14 -14.93
CA TRP A 68 2.25 -27.46 -16.35
C TRP A 68 1.21 -28.57 -16.61
N GLU A 69 0.51 -28.48 -17.74
CA GLU A 69 -0.46 -29.49 -18.15
C GLU A 69 0.27 -30.68 -18.76
N GLU A 70 1.26 -30.37 -19.61
CA GLU A 70 2.23 -31.34 -20.09
C GLU A 70 3.46 -31.40 -19.16
N GLU A 71 4.39 -32.29 -19.48
CA GLU A 71 5.68 -32.35 -18.79
C GLU A 71 6.41 -31.01 -18.91
N ARG A 72 6.90 -30.48 -17.77
CA ARG A 72 7.66 -29.23 -17.74
C ARG A 72 8.87 -29.33 -18.69
N PRO A 73 8.96 -28.48 -19.72
CA PRO A 73 10.02 -28.58 -20.71
C PRO A 73 11.38 -28.14 -20.13
N ASP A 74 12.49 -28.64 -20.68
CA ASP A 74 13.84 -28.27 -20.22
C ASP A 74 14.11 -26.77 -20.32
N ASN A 75 13.56 -26.10 -21.34
CA ASN A 75 13.67 -24.65 -21.55
C ASN A 75 12.51 -23.85 -20.91
N TYR A 76 11.90 -24.39 -19.85
CA TYR A 76 10.73 -23.78 -19.18
C TYR A 76 10.94 -22.33 -18.75
N THR A 77 12.12 -21.94 -18.26
CA THR A 77 12.40 -20.56 -17.81
C THR A 77 12.16 -19.55 -18.92
N LYS A 78 12.64 -19.85 -20.14
CA LYS A 78 12.40 -19.03 -21.33
C LYS A 78 10.92 -19.01 -21.70
N ILE A 79 10.26 -20.17 -21.74
CA ILE A 79 8.84 -20.28 -22.10
C ILE A 79 7.97 -19.49 -21.11
N PHE A 80 8.21 -19.67 -19.82
CA PHE A 80 7.54 -18.93 -18.76
C PHE A 80 7.77 -17.42 -18.93
N GLY A 81 9.03 -16.97 -19.05
CA GLY A 81 9.35 -15.55 -19.18
C GLY A 81 8.63 -14.90 -20.36
N GLU A 82 8.66 -15.52 -21.54
CA GLU A 82 7.96 -15.04 -22.75
C GLU A 82 6.44 -15.04 -22.61
N ARG A 83 5.86 -16.02 -21.89
CA ARG A 83 4.41 -16.05 -21.63
C ARG A 83 4.01 -15.01 -20.61
N TRP A 84 4.71 -14.94 -19.47
CA TRP A 84 4.46 -13.96 -18.43
C TRP A 84 4.56 -12.54 -18.98
N ALA A 85 5.61 -12.19 -19.72
CA ALA A 85 5.79 -10.85 -20.28
C ALA A 85 4.65 -10.45 -21.24
N ARG A 86 4.16 -11.38 -22.08
CA ARG A 86 3.00 -11.15 -22.95
C ARG A 86 1.71 -10.92 -22.16
N HIS A 87 1.50 -11.67 -21.09
CA HIS A 87 0.32 -11.52 -20.24
C HIS A 87 0.40 -10.29 -19.34
N ALA A 88 1.59 -9.91 -18.89
CA ALA A 88 1.85 -8.67 -18.15
C ALA A 88 1.56 -7.45 -19.04
N ALA A 89 2.03 -7.45 -20.29
CA ALA A 89 1.70 -6.40 -21.26
C ALA A 89 0.18 -6.23 -21.41
N LYS A 90 -0.55 -7.32 -21.65
CA LYS A 90 -2.03 -7.28 -21.74
C LYS A 90 -2.68 -6.73 -20.48
N THR A 91 -2.23 -7.18 -19.32
CA THR A 91 -2.74 -6.74 -18.01
C THR A 91 -2.56 -5.25 -17.84
N VAL A 92 -1.37 -4.72 -18.14
CA VAL A 92 -1.03 -3.30 -18.04
C VAL A 92 -1.83 -2.46 -19.05
N ASP A 93 -1.96 -2.93 -20.29
CA ASP A 93 -2.66 -2.22 -21.38
C ASP A 93 -4.15 -1.97 -21.05
N VAL A 94 -4.75 -2.81 -20.19
CA VAL A 94 -6.15 -2.65 -19.74
C VAL A 94 -6.28 -2.04 -18.34
N GLY A 95 -5.19 -1.49 -17.80
CA GLY A 95 -5.17 -0.79 -16.53
C GLY A 95 -5.01 -1.68 -15.29
N GLY A 96 -4.60 -2.93 -15.46
CA GLY A 96 -4.28 -3.89 -14.41
C GLY A 96 -2.90 -3.67 -13.76
N TYR A 97 -2.66 -4.39 -12.68
CA TYR A 97 -1.32 -4.59 -12.09
C TYR A 97 -0.89 -6.05 -12.27
N ALA A 98 0.31 -6.26 -12.81
CA ALA A 98 0.83 -7.58 -13.17
C ALA A 98 1.74 -8.15 -12.07
N GLY A 99 1.30 -9.25 -11.45
CA GLY A 99 2.04 -9.98 -10.44
C GLY A 99 3.00 -10.99 -11.08
N LEU A 100 4.28 -10.89 -10.74
CA LEU A 100 5.31 -11.89 -11.06
C LEU A 100 5.51 -12.80 -9.86
N GLN A 101 5.38 -14.11 -10.06
CA GLN A 101 5.70 -15.12 -9.06
C GLN A 101 6.72 -16.10 -9.69
N VAL A 102 7.83 -16.30 -8.99
CA VAL A 102 8.89 -17.28 -9.34
C VAL A 102 9.59 -17.76 -8.08
N MET A 103 10.32 -18.87 -8.16
CA MET A 103 11.03 -19.50 -7.04
C MET A 103 12.54 -19.23 -7.04
N GLY A 104 13.11 -18.75 -8.13
CA GLY A 104 14.56 -18.50 -8.20
C GLY A 104 15.03 -17.38 -9.11
N LYS A 105 16.34 -17.09 -9.01
CA LYS A 105 17.03 -16.04 -9.78
C LYS A 105 16.88 -16.22 -11.29
N GLU A 106 17.02 -17.45 -11.78
CA GLU A 106 16.99 -17.74 -13.22
C GLU A 106 15.63 -17.44 -13.85
N GLU A 107 14.54 -17.80 -13.17
CA GLU A 107 13.17 -17.54 -13.60
C GLU A 107 12.85 -16.04 -13.57
N LEU A 108 13.26 -15.33 -12.52
CA LEU A 108 13.14 -13.88 -12.43
C LEU A 108 13.86 -13.21 -13.61
N PHE A 109 15.09 -13.62 -13.89
CA PHE A 109 15.90 -13.04 -14.95
C PHE A 109 15.29 -13.33 -16.32
N ALA A 110 14.75 -14.53 -16.55
CA ALA A 110 14.07 -14.86 -17.79
C ALA A 110 12.82 -13.98 -18.03
N ALA A 111 12.04 -13.68 -16.99
CA ALA A 111 10.92 -12.75 -17.09
C ALA A 111 11.38 -11.33 -17.43
N VAL A 112 12.47 -10.86 -16.81
CA VAL A 112 13.04 -9.53 -17.13
C VAL A 112 13.54 -9.46 -18.58
N ASP A 113 14.26 -10.50 -19.02
CA ASP A 113 14.80 -10.58 -20.38
C ASP A 113 13.69 -10.56 -21.42
N ALA A 114 12.58 -11.27 -21.15
CA ALA A 114 11.42 -11.29 -22.01
C ALA A 114 10.74 -9.91 -22.13
N VAL A 115 10.58 -9.18 -21.02
CA VAL A 115 10.05 -7.80 -21.05
C VAL A 115 10.96 -6.87 -21.85
N ALA A 116 12.27 -6.98 -21.66
CA ALA A 116 13.24 -6.20 -22.39
C ALA A 116 13.22 -6.50 -23.90
N ALA A 117 13.14 -7.78 -24.27
CA ALA A 117 13.04 -8.23 -25.66
C ALA A 117 11.77 -7.74 -26.36
N MET A 118 10.67 -7.56 -25.61
CA MET A 118 9.43 -6.97 -26.11
C MET A 118 9.49 -5.44 -26.24
N GLY A 119 10.50 -4.78 -25.68
CA GLY A 119 10.57 -3.31 -25.61
C GLY A 119 9.50 -2.68 -24.71
N ARG A 120 8.98 -3.44 -23.73
CA ARG A 120 7.85 -3.04 -22.86
C ARG A 120 8.27 -2.76 -21.41
N GLN A 121 9.35 -2.00 -21.23
CA GLN A 121 9.86 -1.63 -19.90
C GLN A 121 8.84 -0.85 -19.05
N ASP A 122 7.82 -0.26 -19.68
CA ASP A 122 6.67 0.37 -19.02
C ASP A 122 5.89 -0.59 -18.12
N ILE A 123 5.94 -1.91 -18.39
CA ILE A 123 5.30 -2.94 -17.55
C ILE A 123 5.70 -2.81 -16.09
N TRP A 124 6.97 -2.47 -15.81
CA TRP A 124 7.46 -2.41 -14.43
C TRP A 124 6.83 -1.30 -13.60
N GLN A 125 6.25 -0.27 -14.21
CA GLN A 125 5.51 0.78 -13.50
C GLN A 125 4.21 0.26 -12.87
N ARG A 126 3.73 -0.89 -13.33
CA ARG A 126 2.50 -1.55 -12.87
C ARG A 126 2.74 -3.02 -12.51
N ALA A 127 3.99 -3.42 -12.31
CA ALA A 127 4.33 -4.75 -11.86
C ALA A 127 4.48 -4.78 -10.33
N PHE A 128 4.20 -5.94 -9.76
CA PHE A 128 4.52 -6.26 -8.37
C PHE A 128 5.05 -7.69 -8.30
N PHE A 129 5.78 -7.99 -7.24
CA PHE A 129 6.33 -9.32 -7.01
C PHE A 129 5.47 -10.06 -5.97
N VAL A 130 5.16 -11.31 -6.28
CA VAL A 130 4.47 -12.21 -5.36
C VAL A 130 5.52 -13.18 -4.84
N VAL A 131 5.87 -13.05 -3.56
CA VAL A 131 6.86 -13.94 -2.95
C VAL A 131 6.19 -15.19 -2.39
N HIS A 132 6.83 -16.34 -2.61
CA HIS A 132 6.54 -17.60 -1.93
C HIS A 132 7.67 -17.88 -0.94
N ASN A 133 7.52 -17.41 0.30
CA ASN A 133 8.56 -17.48 1.32
C ASN A 133 8.24 -18.56 2.35
N TYR A 134 8.38 -19.82 1.94
CA TYR A 134 8.28 -20.95 2.85
C TYR A 134 9.53 -21.05 3.73
N GLY A 135 9.33 -21.10 5.04
CA GLY A 135 10.40 -21.34 6.01
C GLY A 135 10.79 -22.81 6.16
N VAL A 136 10.06 -23.73 5.52
CA VAL A 136 10.20 -25.19 5.69
C VAL A 136 10.10 -25.54 7.18
N ASN A 137 11.17 -25.99 7.85
CA ASN A 137 11.25 -26.11 9.30
C ASN A 137 12.39 -25.28 9.91
N HIS A 138 12.93 -24.32 9.16
CA HIS A 138 13.93 -23.37 9.63
C HIS A 138 13.30 -22.29 10.53
N PRO A 139 14.02 -21.74 11.52
CA PRO A 139 13.52 -20.64 12.34
C PRO A 139 13.39 -19.33 11.53
N PRO A 140 12.61 -18.34 12.00
CA PRO A 140 12.39 -17.08 11.28
C PRO A 140 13.66 -16.29 10.92
N ALA A 141 14.73 -16.44 11.71
CA ALA A 141 16.01 -15.79 11.47
C ALA A 141 16.92 -16.52 10.46
N TYR A 142 16.54 -17.69 9.95
CA TYR A 142 17.39 -18.47 9.02
C TYR A 142 17.72 -17.69 7.73
N PRO A 143 18.96 -17.76 7.20
CA PRO A 143 20.10 -18.58 7.66
C PRO A 143 21.02 -17.87 8.68
N TYR A 144 20.56 -16.78 9.30
CA TYR A 144 21.32 -15.97 10.24
C TYR A 144 21.25 -16.48 11.69
N ASP A 145 20.54 -17.59 11.92
CA ASP A 145 20.41 -18.21 13.23
C ASP A 145 21.75 -18.81 13.73
N GLU A 146 21.85 -19.03 15.04
CA GLU A 146 23.08 -19.50 15.69
C GLU A 146 23.57 -20.86 15.16
N LEU A 147 22.65 -21.78 14.85
CA LEU A 147 22.99 -23.12 14.40
C LEU A 147 23.64 -23.06 13.01
N THR A 148 23.00 -22.38 12.07
CA THR A 148 23.55 -22.20 10.71
C THR A 148 24.88 -21.43 10.75
N GLN A 149 24.98 -20.35 11.52
CA GLN A 149 26.21 -19.55 11.57
C GLN A 149 27.38 -20.29 12.24
N ARG A 150 27.11 -21.25 13.14
CA ARG A 150 28.14 -22.11 13.70
C ARG A 150 28.69 -23.12 12.68
N GLU A 151 27.82 -23.70 11.86
CA GLU A 151 28.19 -24.71 10.84
C GLU A 151 28.75 -24.09 9.56
N HIS A 152 28.20 -22.93 9.18
CA HIS A 152 28.51 -22.18 7.97
C HIS A 152 28.65 -20.69 8.28
N PRO A 153 29.76 -20.28 8.92
CA PRO A 153 29.99 -18.89 9.29
C PRO A 153 29.92 -17.95 8.08
N GLY A 154 29.12 -16.88 8.21
CA GLY A 154 28.95 -15.87 7.17
C GLY A 154 27.95 -16.24 6.08
N ARG A 155 27.24 -17.38 6.20
CA ARG A 155 26.19 -17.74 5.25
C ARG A 155 25.10 -16.67 5.22
N THR A 156 24.67 -16.31 4.02
CA THR A 156 23.65 -15.29 3.78
C THR A 156 22.45 -15.84 3.03
N ILE A 157 21.36 -15.07 3.00
CA ILE A 157 20.15 -15.39 2.23
C ILE A 157 20.40 -15.56 0.71
N LEU A 158 21.50 -15.01 0.18
CA LEU A 158 21.86 -15.18 -1.23
C LEU A 158 22.47 -16.55 -1.54
N GLU A 159 23.02 -17.20 -0.53
CA GLU A 159 23.60 -18.55 -0.65
C GLU A 159 22.58 -19.63 -0.29
N ASP A 160 21.66 -19.32 0.62
CA ASP A 160 20.55 -20.20 1.00
C ASP A 160 19.28 -19.38 1.21
N SER A 161 18.43 -19.38 0.19
CA SER A 161 17.19 -18.61 0.15
C SER A 161 15.96 -19.43 0.54
N VAL A 162 16.13 -20.68 0.99
CA VAL A 162 15.03 -21.54 1.46
C VAL A 162 14.63 -21.10 2.87
N SER A 163 13.95 -19.97 2.94
CA SER A 163 13.66 -19.24 4.17
C SER A 163 12.44 -18.34 4.02
N ILE A 164 11.82 -18.01 5.14
CA ILE A 164 10.83 -16.94 5.25
C ILE A 164 11.41 -15.56 4.83
N LEU A 165 12.74 -15.40 4.90
CA LEU A 165 13.47 -14.19 4.48
C LEU A 165 13.82 -14.16 2.98
N SER A 166 13.37 -15.13 2.17
CA SER A 166 13.72 -15.25 0.74
C SER A 166 13.46 -13.98 -0.08
N PHE A 167 12.49 -13.15 0.33
CA PHE A 167 12.19 -11.87 -0.31
C PHE A 167 13.41 -10.92 -0.36
N LEU A 168 14.36 -11.03 0.58
CA LEU A 168 15.61 -10.24 0.57
C LEU A 168 16.50 -10.64 -0.61
N ALA A 169 16.57 -11.93 -0.95
CA ALA A 169 17.32 -12.41 -2.10
C ALA A 169 16.69 -11.91 -3.41
N PHE A 170 15.37 -11.99 -3.53
CA PHE A 170 14.64 -11.44 -4.67
C PHE A 170 14.82 -9.93 -4.82
N ALA A 171 14.74 -9.17 -3.72
CA ALA A 171 14.99 -7.74 -3.74
C ALA A 171 16.40 -7.42 -4.28
N LYS A 172 17.41 -8.17 -3.85
CA LYS A 172 18.78 -8.02 -4.37
C LYS A 172 18.87 -8.31 -5.86
N TRP A 173 18.22 -9.38 -6.33
CA TRP A 173 18.23 -9.76 -7.75
C TRP A 173 17.46 -8.77 -8.63
N MET A 174 16.34 -8.21 -8.15
CA MET A 174 15.62 -7.15 -8.84
C MET A 174 16.48 -5.88 -8.93
N GLN A 175 17.09 -5.46 -7.82
CA GLN A 175 18.01 -4.32 -7.81
C GLN A 175 19.18 -4.50 -8.79
N GLU A 176 19.73 -5.72 -8.89
CA GLU A 176 20.79 -6.08 -9.84
C GLU A 176 20.32 -6.05 -11.30
N ARG A 177 19.11 -6.56 -11.59
CA ARG A 177 18.64 -6.78 -12.97
C ARG A 177 17.88 -5.61 -13.57
N ILE A 178 17.02 -4.94 -12.79
CA ILE A 178 16.14 -3.85 -13.25
C ILE A 178 16.42 -2.50 -12.55
N GLY A 179 17.29 -2.46 -11.55
CA GLY A 179 17.74 -1.22 -10.92
C GLY A 179 16.84 -0.69 -9.80
N PHE A 180 15.78 -1.41 -9.43
CA PHE A 180 14.90 -1.14 -8.30
C PHE A 180 14.22 -2.42 -7.81
N VAL A 181 13.52 -2.34 -6.67
CA VAL A 181 12.77 -3.45 -6.09
C VAL A 181 11.28 -3.23 -6.34
N LEU A 182 10.61 -4.22 -6.91
CA LEU A 182 9.15 -4.18 -7.06
C LEU A 182 8.48 -4.24 -5.69
N PRO A 183 7.27 -3.66 -5.52
CA PRO A 183 6.44 -3.95 -4.35
C PRO A 183 6.24 -5.46 -4.22
N ILE A 184 6.50 -6.00 -3.04
CA ILE A 184 6.42 -7.42 -2.72
C ILE A 184 5.19 -7.68 -1.87
N VAL A 185 4.37 -8.64 -2.29
CA VAL A 185 3.24 -9.18 -1.50
C VAL A 185 3.42 -10.68 -1.31
N GLY A 186 2.91 -11.23 -0.22
CA GLY A 186 2.92 -12.68 -0.02
C GLY A 186 1.90 -13.36 -0.92
N GLY A 187 2.31 -14.37 -1.68
CA GLY A 187 1.39 -15.28 -2.38
C GLY A 187 1.13 -16.53 -1.55
N GLU A 188 2.21 -17.12 -1.08
CA GLU A 188 2.24 -18.29 -0.21
C GLU A 188 3.45 -18.15 0.74
N GLY A 189 3.49 -18.93 1.81
CA GLY A 189 4.64 -18.92 2.71
C GLY A 189 4.29 -19.30 4.14
N GLY A 190 5.19 -18.91 5.06
CA GLY A 190 5.11 -19.34 6.45
C GLY A 190 5.65 -20.75 6.62
N TRP A 191 5.06 -21.51 7.55
CA TRP A 191 5.50 -22.86 7.88
C TRP A 191 4.33 -23.83 7.82
N GLN A 192 4.51 -24.91 7.06
CA GLN A 192 3.53 -25.97 6.98
C GLN A 192 3.61 -26.86 8.23
N PHE A 193 2.45 -27.17 8.81
CA PHE A 193 2.36 -27.96 10.03
C PHE A 193 2.89 -29.39 9.80
N GLY A 194 3.82 -29.84 10.64
CA GLY A 194 4.45 -31.17 10.58
C GLY A 194 5.66 -31.29 9.64
N VAL A 195 6.08 -30.22 8.97
CA VAL A 195 7.28 -30.27 8.12
C VAL A 195 8.53 -30.48 8.96
N ASN A 196 9.43 -31.34 8.46
CA ASN A 196 10.64 -31.82 9.14
C ASN A 196 11.71 -32.21 8.12
N ASP A 197 11.92 -31.36 7.12
CA ASP A 197 12.78 -31.66 5.98
C ASP A 197 14.26 -31.50 6.36
N ASP A 198 14.61 -30.43 7.07
CA ASP A 198 15.94 -30.24 7.64
C ASP A 198 16.01 -30.83 9.05
N ARG A 199 16.70 -31.97 9.17
CA ARG A 199 16.86 -32.73 10.42
C ARG A 199 17.66 -32.00 11.50
N ARG A 200 18.26 -30.86 11.20
CA ARG A 200 18.94 -29.99 12.18
C ARG A 200 17.95 -29.22 13.04
N TYR A 201 16.74 -28.98 12.53
CA TYR A 201 15.70 -28.19 13.19
C TYR A 201 14.54 -29.06 13.67
N PRO A 202 13.79 -28.62 14.69
CA PRO A 202 12.59 -29.32 15.12
C PRO A 202 11.54 -29.39 14.02
N GLU A 203 10.64 -30.35 14.15
CA GLU A 203 9.43 -30.43 13.34
C GLU A 203 8.50 -29.24 13.65
N VAL A 204 7.84 -28.69 12.63
CA VAL A 204 6.93 -27.55 12.76
C VAL A 204 5.58 -27.99 13.33
N ILE A 205 5.56 -28.30 14.62
CA ILE A 205 4.35 -28.49 15.42
C ILE A 205 4.30 -27.39 16.49
N GLN A 206 3.32 -27.43 17.39
CA GLN A 206 3.32 -26.51 18.52
C GLN A 206 4.52 -26.78 19.47
N PRO A 207 5.14 -25.73 20.04
CA PRO A 207 4.77 -24.31 19.92
C PRO A 207 5.37 -23.61 18.69
N PHE A 208 6.31 -24.25 17.96
CA PHE A 208 7.04 -23.62 16.85
C PHE A 208 6.13 -23.05 15.76
N HIS A 209 5.06 -23.75 15.40
CA HIS A 209 4.10 -23.25 14.41
C HIS A 209 3.45 -21.93 14.86
N ALA A 210 3.11 -21.77 16.16
CA ALA A 210 2.59 -20.53 16.69
C ALA A 210 3.66 -19.43 16.80
N ASP A 211 4.81 -19.76 17.37
CA ASP A 211 5.90 -18.81 17.63
C ASP A 211 6.44 -18.20 16.34
N TYR A 212 6.70 -19.04 15.32
CA TYR A 212 7.27 -18.58 14.06
C TYR A 212 6.32 -17.67 13.30
N HIS A 213 5.03 -18.02 13.20
CA HIS A 213 4.06 -17.15 12.55
C HIS A 213 3.82 -15.86 13.31
N ARG A 214 3.76 -15.91 14.65
CA ARG A 214 3.66 -14.71 15.47
C ARG A 214 4.83 -13.77 15.20
N GLU A 215 6.05 -14.29 15.17
CA GLU A 215 7.26 -13.50 14.92
C GLU A 215 7.21 -12.75 13.58
N VAL A 216 6.79 -13.42 12.50
CA VAL A 216 6.68 -12.78 11.18
C VAL A 216 5.64 -11.65 11.17
N PHE A 217 4.49 -11.84 11.81
CA PHE A 217 3.49 -10.76 11.91
C PHE A 217 3.97 -9.62 12.82
N GLU A 218 4.74 -9.93 13.85
CA GLU A 218 5.40 -8.93 14.71
C GLU A 218 6.42 -8.08 13.94
N TRP A 219 7.02 -8.57 12.84
CA TRP A 219 7.88 -7.73 11.99
C TRP A 219 7.16 -6.47 11.54
N PHE A 220 5.91 -6.60 11.09
CA PHE A 220 5.11 -5.49 10.60
C PHE A 220 4.72 -4.51 11.71
N ARG A 221 4.57 -5.00 12.96
CA ARG A 221 4.29 -4.15 14.12
C ARG A 221 5.53 -3.42 14.62
N THR A 222 6.66 -4.10 14.63
CA THR A 222 7.91 -3.62 15.22
C THR A 222 8.81 -2.87 14.24
N GLY A 223 8.61 -3.09 12.94
CA GLY A 223 9.50 -2.60 11.89
C GLY A 223 10.84 -3.33 11.83
N LEU A 224 10.97 -4.52 12.45
CA LEU A 224 12.22 -5.29 12.52
C LEU A 224 12.03 -6.72 12.06
N LEU A 225 12.94 -7.21 11.23
CA LEU A 225 13.03 -8.61 10.82
C LEU A 225 13.71 -9.47 11.90
N SER A 226 13.55 -10.78 11.80
CA SER A 226 14.16 -11.75 12.71
C SER A 226 15.69 -11.77 12.69
N ASN A 227 16.31 -11.27 11.62
CA ASN A 227 17.77 -11.10 11.55
C ASN A 227 18.25 -9.77 12.17
N GLY A 228 17.32 -8.97 12.73
CA GLY A 228 17.61 -7.67 13.34
C GLY A 228 17.66 -6.49 12.36
N GLU A 229 17.53 -6.72 11.06
CA GLU A 229 17.48 -5.64 10.07
C GLU A 229 16.11 -4.95 10.06
N PRO A 230 16.04 -3.67 9.65
CA PRO A 230 14.75 -3.00 9.45
C PRO A 230 13.87 -3.73 8.44
N LEU A 231 12.58 -3.83 8.72
CA LEU A 231 11.59 -4.32 7.77
C LEU A 231 11.56 -3.40 6.54
N PRO A 232 11.92 -3.89 5.34
CA PRO A 232 11.99 -3.04 4.18
C PRO A 232 10.61 -2.61 3.72
N ASP A 233 10.52 -1.37 3.25
CA ASP A 233 9.27 -0.77 2.80
C ASP A 233 8.64 -1.44 1.58
N TYR A 234 9.44 -2.15 0.78
CA TYR A 234 8.91 -2.87 -0.38
C TYR A 234 8.13 -4.13 -0.01
N LEU A 235 8.19 -4.66 1.22
CA LEU A 235 7.43 -5.86 1.60
C LEU A 235 6.09 -5.46 2.21
N PHE A 236 4.96 -5.65 1.54
CA PHE A 236 3.64 -5.18 2.00
C PHE A 236 2.86 -6.20 2.82
N SER A 237 3.13 -7.49 2.61
CA SER A 237 2.43 -8.57 3.32
C SER A 237 3.21 -9.87 3.27
N VAL A 238 2.87 -10.76 4.21
CA VAL A 238 3.13 -12.20 4.14
C VAL A 238 1.80 -12.93 4.11
N THR A 239 1.77 -14.11 3.48
CA THR A 239 0.54 -14.89 3.31
C THR A 239 0.80 -16.33 3.73
N PRO A 240 0.51 -16.71 4.99
CA PRO A 240 0.64 -18.08 5.45
C PRO A 240 -0.27 -19.04 4.66
N TRP A 241 0.32 -20.11 4.15
CA TRP A 241 -0.37 -21.18 3.44
C TRP A 241 -0.59 -22.38 4.39
N LEU A 242 -1.81 -22.80 4.75
CA LEU A 242 -3.12 -22.22 4.45
C LEU A 242 -3.88 -21.83 5.72
N VAL A 243 -4.57 -20.70 5.66
CA VAL A 243 -5.44 -20.29 6.77
C VAL A 243 -6.64 -21.24 6.90
N GLY A 244 -7.23 -21.72 5.79
CA GLY A 244 -8.27 -22.75 5.84
C GLY A 244 -9.01 -22.94 4.53
N GLY A 245 -9.86 -23.98 4.47
CA GLY A 245 -10.83 -24.20 3.40
C GLY A 245 -10.41 -25.19 2.31
N TRP A 246 -9.22 -25.78 2.39
CA TRP A 246 -8.75 -26.78 1.43
C TRP A 246 -8.80 -28.23 1.97
N ASN A 247 -9.17 -28.39 3.24
CA ASN A 247 -9.21 -29.67 3.95
C ASN A 247 -7.86 -30.41 3.91
N THR A 248 -6.77 -29.66 4.10
CA THR A 248 -5.40 -30.19 4.15
C THR A 248 -4.85 -30.12 5.57
N SER A 249 -3.81 -30.90 5.86
CA SER A 249 -3.11 -30.86 7.16
C SER A 249 -2.60 -29.48 7.53
N GLU A 250 -2.36 -28.63 6.53
CA GLU A 250 -1.81 -27.27 6.63
C GLU A 250 -2.85 -26.24 7.07
N ASP A 251 -4.15 -26.52 6.91
CA ASP A 251 -5.22 -25.60 7.29
C ASP A 251 -5.12 -25.21 8.77
N TRP A 252 -5.09 -23.89 9.03
CA TRP A 252 -5.13 -23.38 10.40
C TRP A 252 -6.47 -23.67 11.06
N TRP A 253 -7.56 -23.61 10.32
CA TRP A 253 -8.90 -23.98 10.80
C TRP A 253 -9.63 -24.88 9.81
N GLY A 254 -10.45 -25.80 10.33
CA GLY A 254 -11.30 -26.68 9.52
C GLY A 254 -10.58 -27.82 8.80
N GLY A 255 -9.28 -28.02 9.05
CA GLY A 255 -8.48 -29.12 8.49
C GLY A 255 -8.62 -30.46 9.23
N PRO A 256 -8.17 -31.58 8.63
CA PRO A 256 -8.24 -32.92 9.20
C PRO A 256 -7.41 -33.12 10.48
N LEU A 257 -6.42 -32.26 10.74
CA LEU A 257 -5.60 -32.29 11.96
C LEU A 257 -6.18 -31.42 13.09
N GLY A 258 -7.40 -30.90 12.91
CA GLY A 258 -8.02 -29.96 13.83
C GLY A 258 -7.45 -28.55 13.71
N ASP A 259 -8.10 -27.63 14.41
CA ASP A 259 -7.76 -26.22 14.42
C ASP A 259 -6.43 -25.99 15.14
N LYS A 260 -5.53 -25.23 14.53
CA LYS A 260 -4.25 -24.79 15.08
C LYS A 260 -4.48 -23.64 16.07
N THR A 261 -5.24 -23.94 17.12
CA THR A 261 -5.78 -22.96 18.07
C THR A 261 -4.69 -22.10 18.67
N GLU A 262 -3.57 -22.69 19.12
CA GLU A 262 -2.44 -21.93 19.67
C GLU A 262 -1.86 -20.93 18.67
N THR A 263 -1.77 -21.27 17.38
CA THR A 263 -1.30 -20.35 16.34
C THR A 263 -2.31 -19.24 16.07
N ILE A 264 -3.59 -19.59 15.96
CA ILE A 264 -4.67 -18.61 15.76
C ILE A 264 -4.69 -17.62 16.93
N GLU A 265 -4.59 -18.11 18.16
CA GLU A 265 -4.57 -17.30 19.37
C GLU A 265 -3.30 -16.44 19.47
N ALA A 266 -2.13 -16.98 19.12
CA ALA A 266 -0.87 -16.24 19.12
C ALA A 266 -0.89 -15.06 18.13
N VAL A 267 -1.42 -15.26 16.92
CA VAL A 267 -1.56 -14.18 15.93
C VAL A 267 -2.66 -13.21 16.32
N ARG A 268 -3.81 -13.70 16.82
CA ARG A 268 -4.90 -12.85 17.32
C ARG A 268 -4.47 -11.97 18.50
N ALA A 269 -3.51 -12.43 19.30
CA ALA A 269 -2.99 -11.68 20.45
C ALA A 269 -2.07 -10.52 20.06
N ILE A 270 -1.65 -10.41 18.79
CA ILE A 270 -0.87 -9.26 18.32
C ILE A 270 -1.78 -8.02 18.33
N PRO A 271 -1.42 -6.96 19.07
CA PRO A 271 -2.21 -5.73 19.10
C PRO A 271 -2.36 -5.16 17.69
N ALA A 272 -3.54 -4.62 17.37
CA ALA A 272 -3.73 -3.90 16.10
C ALA A 272 -2.72 -2.76 15.97
N PHE A 273 -2.14 -2.62 14.79
CA PHE A 273 -1.15 -1.60 14.47
C PHE A 273 -1.35 -1.09 13.06
N ILE A 274 -0.82 0.10 12.79
CA ILE A 274 -0.66 0.64 11.44
C ILE A 274 0.84 0.69 11.20
N ARG A 275 1.29 0.11 10.09
CA ARG A 275 2.68 0.14 9.70
C ARG A 275 3.04 1.50 9.12
N THR A 276 4.18 2.05 9.52
CA THR A 276 4.79 3.25 8.92
C THR A 276 5.84 2.84 7.88
N PHE A 277 5.97 3.64 6.81
CA PHE A 277 6.98 3.47 5.75
C PHE A 277 7.97 4.64 5.78
N SER A 278 9.21 4.44 5.34
CA SER A 278 10.28 5.47 5.44
C SER A 278 10.01 6.73 4.61
N TRP A 279 9.26 6.63 3.51
CA TRP A 279 8.86 7.78 2.70
C TRP A 279 7.72 8.60 3.33
N GLY A 280 7.25 8.24 4.52
CA GLY A 280 6.27 9.02 5.28
C GLY A 280 6.87 10.21 6.05
N GLU A 281 8.20 10.37 6.12
CA GLU A 281 8.86 11.32 7.04
C GLU A 281 9.72 12.42 6.38
N SER A 282 9.95 12.42 5.06
CA SER A 282 10.89 13.36 4.40
C SER A 282 10.19 14.39 3.51
N GLY A 283 10.25 15.68 3.86
CA GLY A 283 9.82 16.77 2.99
C GLY A 283 9.93 18.17 3.60
N THR A 284 11.13 18.59 4.03
CA THR A 284 11.49 20.01 4.13
C THR A 284 12.36 20.35 2.94
N ASP A 285 11.75 20.72 1.81
CA ASP A 285 12.50 21.20 0.64
C ASP A 285 12.23 22.71 0.45
N ASP A 286 13.28 23.44 0.81
CA ASP A 286 13.54 24.86 0.68
C ASP A 286 13.94 25.17 -0.77
N ASP A 287 12.97 25.44 -1.63
CA ASP A 287 13.22 25.92 -2.99
C ASP A 287 12.50 27.26 -3.19
N GLY A 288 13.14 28.32 -2.70
CA GLY A 288 12.75 29.69 -2.96
C GLY A 288 13.12 30.12 -4.38
N GLU A 289 12.12 30.52 -5.17
CA GLU A 289 12.30 31.48 -6.26
C GLU A 289 11.23 32.58 -6.18
N PRO A 290 11.58 33.84 -6.55
CA PRO A 290 10.76 35.02 -6.32
C PRO A 290 9.82 35.28 -7.50
N VAL A 291 8.60 35.75 -7.21
CA VAL A 291 7.75 36.38 -8.22
C VAL A 291 7.25 37.71 -7.68
N ASP A 292 7.39 38.72 -8.53
CA ASP A 292 7.27 40.14 -8.29
C ASP A 292 5.90 40.58 -7.75
N GLU A 293 5.97 41.56 -6.86
CA GLU A 293 4.84 42.32 -6.32
C GLU A 293 4.22 43.22 -7.41
N GLU A 294 2.89 43.14 -7.57
CA GLU A 294 2.10 44.33 -7.90
C GLU A 294 0.97 44.50 -6.87
N ASP A 295 1.18 45.52 -6.04
CA ASP A 295 0.25 46.18 -5.15
C ASP A 295 -0.85 46.90 -5.95
N ASN A 296 -2.10 46.81 -5.48
CA ASN A 296 -3.07 47.92 -5.53
C ASN A 296 -4.21 47.62 -4.55
N GLY A 297 -4.14 48.24 -3.38
CA GLY A 297 -5.22 48.24 -2.40
C GLY A 297 -6.44 49.05 -2.81
N GLU A 298 -7.61 48.67 -2.29
CA GLU A 298 -8.66 49.60 -1.91
C GLU A 298 -9.49 49.05 -0.74
N ASP A 299 -9.62 49.89 0.27
CA ASP A 299 -10.24 49.68 1.58
C ASP A 299 -11.77 49.65 1.45
N SER A 300 -12.38 48.50 1.75
CA SER A 300 -13.82 48.42 2.00
C SER A 300 -14.07 47.54 3.22
N THR A 301 -14.76 48.09 4.20
CA THR A 301 -15.28 47.40 5.40
C THR A 301 -16.46 46.48 5.07
N GLY A 302 -16.44 45.87 3.89
CA GLY A 302 -17.38 44.85 3.47
C GLY A 302 -17.09 43.57 4.24
N THR A 303 -18.09 43.05 4.94
CA THR A 303 -18.16 41.60 5.22
C THR A 303 -17.98 40.89 3.89
N SER A 304 -16.78 40.37 3.63
CA SER A 304 -16.42 39.68 2.40
C SER A 304 -17.42 38.54 2.19
N SER A 305 -18.15 38.60 1.08
CA SER A 305 -18.97 37.50 0.64
C SER A 305 -18.07 36.31 0.42
N LEU A 306 -18.44 35.14 0.94
CA LEU A 306 -17.70 33.91 0.73
C LEU A 306 -17.58 33.61 -0.77
N GLU A 307 -16.35 33.46 -1.24
CA GLU A 307 -16.06 32.84 -2.52
C GLU A 307 -16.00 31.33 -2.32
N TRP A 308 -16.92 30.59 -2.96
CA TRP A 308 -17.04 29.14 -2.80
C TRP A 308 -17.02 28.48 -4.17
N ASP A 309 -16.05 27.60 -4.42
CA ASP A 309 -16.05 26.76 -5.61
C ASP A 309 -17.19 25.73 -5.53
N SER A 310 -18.15 25.83 -6.45
CA SER A 310 -19.31 24.93 -6.53
C SER A 310 -18.96 23.44 -6.67
N ARG A 311 -17.74 23.09 -7.12
CA ARG A 311 -17.28 21.69 -7.19
C ARG A 311 -17.16 21.05 -5.80
N LEU A 312 -16.92 21.86 -4.76
CA LEU A 312 -16.84 21.43 -3.37
C LEU A 312 -18.15 20.76 -2.89
N ASP A 313 -19.30 21.24 -3.37
CA ASP A 313 -20.61 20.65 -3.04
C ASP A 313 -20.77 19.23 -3.62
N GLY A 314 -20.20 19.03 -4.81
CA GLY A 314 -20.12 17.72 -5.47
C GLY A 314 -19.29 16.72 -4.67
N LEU A 315 -18.20 17.19 -4.06
CA LEU A 315 -17.32 16.41 -3.19
C LEU A 315 -17.90 16.16 -1.79
N GLY A 316 -18.95 16.89 -1.39
CA GLY A 316 -19.50 16.80 -0.04
C GLY A 316 -18.74 17.61 1.01
N VAL A 317 -17.87 18.52 0.56
CA VAL A 317 -17.22 19.49 1.43
C VAL A 317 -18.28 20.45 1.98
N ARG A 318 -18.20 20.76 3.26
CA ARG A 318 -19.20 21.55 3.99
C ARG A 318 -18.54 22.63 4.81
N LEU A 319 -19.20 23.78 4.93
CA LEU A 319 -18.78 24.87 5.78
C LEU A 319 -19.70 24.97 7.01
N THR A 320 -19.11 24.86 8.19
CA THR A 320 -19.76 25.19 9.45
C THR A 320 -19.31 26.57 9.90
N ARG A 321 -20.24 27.53 9.93
CA ARG A 321 -19.96 28.90 10.36
C ARG A 321 -19.86 28.99 11.89
N MET A 322 -18.88 29.74 12.39
CA MET A 322 -18.83 30.12 13.80
C MET A 322 -19.95 31.10 14.15
N THR A 323 -20.41 31.07 15.39
CA THR A 323 -21.42 32.00 15.92
C THR A 323 -20.81 33.19 16.68
N ALA A 324 -19.51 33.14 16.97
CA ALA A 324 -18.81 34.19 17.68
C ALA A 324 -18.70 35.47 16.83
N ALA A 325 -18.77 36.63 17.50
CA ALA A 325 -18.60 37.93 16.85
C ALA A 325 -17.15 38.13 16.37
N GLN A 326 -16.18 37.56 17.08
CA GLN A 326 -14.76 37.60 16.77
C GLN A 326 -14.22 36.19 16.52
N GLY A 327 -13.27 36.07 15.61
CA GLY A 327 -12.64 34.81 15.23
C GLY A 327 -12.24 34.77 13.76
N TRP A 328 -11.87 33.60 13.29
CA TRP A 328 -11.47 33.35 11.89
C TRP A 328 -12.68 32.96 11.05
N ARG A 329 -12.98 33.72 10.00
CA ARG A 329 -14.03 33.39 9.03
C ARG A 329 -13.41 32.89 7.75
N LEU A 330 -13.97 31.83 7.17
CA LEU A 330 -13.62 31.44 5.82
C LEU A 330 -14.22 32.47 4.85
N VAL A 331 -13.38 33.04 4.00
CA VAL A 331 -13.76 34.05 2.99
C VAL A 331 -13.56 33.55 1.57
N SER A 332 -12.69 32.56 1.35
CA SER A 332 -12.57 31.86 0.07
C SER A 332 -12.25 30.38 0.27
N ALA A 333 -12.83 29.52 -0.57
CA ALA A 333 -12.46 28.11 -0.70
C ALA A 333 -12.50 27.68 -2.17
N HIS A 334 -11.36 27.24 -2.68
CA HIS A 334 -11.19 26.81 -4.06
C HIS A 334 -10.69 25.36 -4.13
N TYR A 335 -11.18 24.59 -5.10
CA TYR A 335 -10.74 23.22 -5.35
C TYR A 335 -9.87 23.20 -6.59
N ARG A 336 -8.72 22.54 -6.55
CA ARG A 336 -7.89 22.29 -7.74
C ARG A 336 -7.90 20.81 -8.05
N ASP A 337 -8.44 20.47 -9.22
CA ASP A 337 -8.51 19.08 -9.67
C ASP A 337 -7.14 18.57 -10.17
N VAL A 338 -7.11 17.36 -10.71
CA VAL A 338 -5.90 16.69 -11.20
C VAL A 338 -5.13 17.45 -12.28
N HIS A 339 -5.79 18.36 -13.00
CA HIS A 339 -5.18 19.17 -14.04
C HIS A 339 -4.69 20.52 -13.51
N GLU A 340 -5.19 20.95 -12.36
CA GLU A 340 -4.91 22.26 -11.74
C GLU A 340 -3.95 22.15 -10.53
N SER A 341 -3.78 20.94 -9.99
CA SER A 341 -3.03 20.72 -8.75
C SER A 341 -1.51 20.69 -8.92
N ASP A 342 -1.00 20.68 -10.16
CA ASP A 342 0.42 20.44 -10.47
C ASP A 342 0.98 19.18 -9.79
N ASN A 343 0.17 18.10 -9.80
CA ASN A 343 0.48 16.82 -9.16
C ASN A 343 0.62 16.90 -7.62
N LYS A 344 0.09 17.96 -6.99
CA LYS A 344 0.09 18.11 -5.53
C LYS A 344 -1.21 17.61 -4.91
N HIS A 345 -1.15 17.24 -3.63
CA HIS A 345 -2.32 16.84 -2.85
C HIS A 345 -2.41 17.54 -1.50
N HIS A 346 -2.71 18.84 -1.46
CA HIS A 346 -2.59 19.62 -0.21
C HIS A 346 -3.86 20.39 0.15
N ILE A 347 -4.03 20.63 1.45
CA ILE A 347 -4.86 21.74 1.94
C ILE A 347 -3.91 22.92 2.11
N TYR A 348 -4.09 23.97 1.31
CA TYR A 348 -3.41 25.24 1.48
C TYR A 348 -4.28 26.16 2.33
N ILE A 349 -3.66 26.85 3.28
CA ILE A 349 -4.32 27.82 4.15
C ILE A 349 -3.64 29.17 3.95
N THR A 350 -4.44 30.20 3.67
CA THR A 350 -4.02 31.59 3.66
C THR A 350 -4.76 32.34 4.77
N ALA A 351 -4.00 33.03 5.62
CA ALA A 351 -4.51 33.80 6.75
C ALA A 351 -4.32 35.30 6.51
N ILE A 352 -5.41 36.05 6.53
CA ILE A 352 -5.41 37.50 6.29
C ILE A 352 -6.16 38.27 7.39
N ASP A 353 -5.86 39.56 7.55
CA ASP A 353 -6.59 40.47 8.42
C ASP A 353 -7.76 41.17 7.71
N GLY A 354 -8.46 42.05 8.43
CA GLY A 354 -9.57 42.84 7.89
C GLY A 354 -9.19 43.74 6.69
N ASN A 355 -7.90 44.04 6.50
CA ASN A 355 -7.37 44.85 5.42
C ASN A 355 -6.68 43.99 4.34
N GLN A 356 -6.97 42.68 4.31
CA GLN A 356 -6.35 41.69 3.42
C GLN A 356 -4.82 41.54 3.56
N ARG A 357 -4.23 42.00 4.67
CA ARG A 357 -2.80 41.80 4.90
C ARG A 357 -2.54 40.41 5.47
N PRO A 358 -1.45 39.74 5.06
CA PRO A 358 -1.07 38.45 5.63
C PRO A 358 -0.91 38.48 7.15
N VAL A 359 -1.34 37.39 7.81
CA VAL A 359 -1.17 37.21 9.25
C VAL A 359 -0.19 36.08 9.50
N ALA A 360 1.04 36.45 9.84
CA ALA A 360 2.09 35.51 10.19
C ALA A 360 1.88 34.89 11.58
N GLY A 361 2.29 33.63 11.75
CA GLY A 361 2.21 32.91 13.01
C GLY A 361 0.78 32.51 13.42
N ALA A 362 -0.21 32.67 12.55
CA ALA A 362 -1.56 32.17 12.77
C ALA A 362 -1.54 30.64 12.80
N LYS A 363 -2.25 30.05 13.76
CA LYS A 363 -2.24 28.59 13.96
C LYS A 363 -3.51 27.97 13.42
N PHE A 364 -3.36 26.90 12.66
CA PHE A 364 -4.47 26.13 12.12
C PHE A 364 -4.33 24.65 12.48
N LEU A 365 -5.48 23.99 12.53
CA LEU A 365 -5.62 22.56 12.77
C LEU A 365 -6.22 21.94 11.51
N VAL A 366 -5.53 20.96 10.95
CA VAL A 366 -6.08 20.00 9.99
C VAL A 366 -6.17 18.65 10.69
N ASP A 367 -7.37 18.10 10.81
CA ASP A 367 -7.64 16.88 11.56
C ASP A 367 -8.71 16.04 10.82
N TRP A 368 -8.97 14.82 11.26
CA TRP A 368 -9.92 13.92 10.62
C TRP A 368 -10.87 13.24 11.61
N ILE A 369 -12.07 12.95 11.13
CA ILE A 369 -13.07 12.20 11.90
C ILE A 369 -12.55 10.78 12.12
N GLY A 370 -12.59 10.31 13.37
CA GLY A 370 -12.12 8.98 13.74
C GLY A 370 -10.62 8.87 14.00
N ARG A 371 -9.88 10.00 14.02
CA ARG A 371 -8.47 10.03 14.41
C ARG A 371 -8.25 9.34 15.76
N ARG A 372 -7.24 8.47 15.84
CA ARG A 372 -6.86 7.80 17.09
C ARG A 372 -6.15 8.76 18.03
N THR A 373 -6.22 8.52 19.33
CA THR A 373 -5.64 9.44 20.33
C THR A 373 -4.11 9.53 20.27
N ASP A 374 -3.45 8.55 19.67
CA ASP A 374 -2.00 8.47 19.48
C ASP A 374 -1.52 9.05 18.14
N GLU A 375 -2.44 9.40 17.23
CA GLU A 375 -2.13 10.09 15.97
C GLU A 375 -2.07 11.61 16.21
N GLN A 376 -1.11 12.29 15.61
CA GLN A 376 -1.04 13.76 15.67
C GLN A 376 -1.79 14.38 14.50
N PRO A 377 -2.67 15.38 14.74
CA PRO A 377 -3.26 16.13 13.66
C PRO A 377 -2.24 17.08 13.02
N GLY A 378 -2.56 17.62 11.85
CA GLY A 378 -1.79 18.69 11.21
C GLY A 378 -1.87 19.98 12.01
N LEU A 379 -0.81 20.31 12.74
CA LEU A 379 -0.67 21.59 13.43
C LEU A 379 0.13 22.55 12.54
N LEU A 380 -0.56 23.51 11.96
CA LEU A 380 0.00 24.43 10.98
C LEU A 380 0.25 25.79 11.61
N THR A 381 1.35 26.44 11.23
CA THR A 381 1.65 27.83 11.58
C THR A 381 1.96 28.57 10.30
N THR A 382 1.28 29.69 10.06
CA THR A 382 1.50 30.48 8.84
C THR A 382 2.85 31.18 8.85
N ASP A 383 3.49 31.24 7.69
CA ASP A 383 4.72 31.98 7.44
C ASP A 383 4.50 33.51 7.40
N ASP A 384 5.53 34.25 7.05
CA ASP A 384 5.50 35.71 6.89
C ASP A 384 4.55 36.20 5.78
N ARG A 385 4.19 35.32 4.84
CA ARG A 385 3.17 35.55 3.79
C ARG A 385 1.78 35.10 4.22
N GLY A 386 1.60 34.70 5.48
CA GLY A 386 0.31 34.25 5.99
C GLY A 386 -0.10 32.89 5.41
N MET A 387 0.82 32.12 4.85
CA MET A 387 0.53 30.84 4.21
C MET A 387 0.96 29.66 5.06
N ALA A 388 0.19 28.59 5.02
CA ALA A 388 0.56 27.27 5.53
C ALA A 388 -0.02 26.19 4.61
N ASN A 389 0.49 24.97 4.69
CA ASN A 389 -0.06 23.86 3.92
C ASN A 389 0.02 22.54 4.69
N TYR A 390 -0.83 21.59 4.29
CA TYR A 390 -0.86 20.24 4.82
C TYR A 390 -1.04 19.24 3.69
N ALA A 391 -0.10 18.33 3.53
CA ALA A 391 -0.25 17.21 2.59
C ALA A 391 -1.37 16.28 3.06
N MET A 392 -2.31 15.99 2.17
CA MET A 392 -3.43 15.11 2.43
C MET A 392 -3.08 13.67 2.04
N PHE A 393 -3.35 12.73 2.93
CA PHE A 393 -3.12 11.30 2.67
C PHE A 393 -4.39 10.45 2.81
N ILE A 394 -5.52 11.10 3.10
CA ILE A 394 -6.77 10.42 3.40
C ILE A 394 -7.66 10.42 2.17
N ASN A 395 -8.04 9.23 1.70
CA ASN A 395 -8.94 9.04 0.58
C ASN A 395 -10.39 9.40 0.91
N MET A 396 -11.11 9.78 -0.14
CA MET A 396 -12.57 9.91 -0.12
C MET A 396 -13.16 9.42 -1.46
N HIS A 397 -14.41 8.99 -1.40
CA HIS A 397 -15.26 8.64 -2.53
C HIS A 397 -16.22 9.82 -2.79
N PRO A 398 -16.05 10.57 -3.90
CA PRO A 398 -16.91 11.71 -4.22
C PRO A 398 -18.40 11.37 -4.29
N GLU A 399 -18.74 10.18 -4.79
CA GLU A 399 -20.12 9.66 -4.88
C GLU A 399 -20.75 9.47 -3.49
N GLU A 400 -19.95 9.10 -2.49
CA GLU A 400 -20.42 8.84 -1.12
C GLU A 400 -20.33 10.07 -0.21
N LYS A 401 -19.58 11.11 -0.64
CA LYS A 401 -19.38 12.35 0.12
C LYS A 401 -18.81 12.09 1.52
N ASP A 402 -17.89 11.13 1.60
CA ASP A 402 -17.36 10.52 2.82
C ASP A 402 -16.03 11.11 3.28
N GLY A 403 -15.58 12.24 2.71
CA GLY A 403 -14.36 12.92 3.15
C GLY A 403 -14.39 13.21 4.65
N ILE A 404 -13.30 12.87 5.33
CA ILE A 404 -13.21 12.96 6.80
C ILE A 404 -12.27 14.05 7.29
N LEU A 405 -11.45 14.64 6.41
CA LEU A 405 -10.57 15.75 6.78
C LEU A 405 -11.38 17.02 7.02
N PHE A 406 -10.94 17.80 8.00
CA PHE A 406 -11.45 19.12 8.28
C PHE A 406 -10.33 20.10 8.67
N ALA A 407 -10.55 21.39 8.41
CA ALA A 407 -9.62 22.47 8.75
C ALA A 407 -10.32 23.60 9.51
N LEU A 408 -9.64 24.16 10.52
CA LEU A 408 -10.07 25.35 11.27
C LEU A 408 -8.88 26.06 11.94
N ALA A 409 -9.04 27.31 12.38
CA ALA A 409 -8.03 27.98 13.20
C ALA A 409 -7.95 27.35 14.61
N GLN A 410 -6.73 27.25 15.14
CA GLN A 410 -6.45 26.66 16.44
C GLN A 410 -6.54 27.72 17.55
N ASN A 411 -7.12 27.34 18.69
CA ASN A 411 -7.20 28.15 19.92
C ASN A 411 -7.99 29.47 19.81
N GLN A 412 -8.78 29.64 18.76
CA GLN A 412 -9.68 30.79 18.57
C GLN A 412 -11.00 30.30 17.95
N PRO A 413 -12.14 31.01 18.15
CA PRO A 413 -13.33 30.74 17.38
C PRO A 413 -13.03 30.81 15.88
N SER A 414 -13.52 29.84 15.12
CA SER A 414 -13.22 29.71 13.70
C SER A 414 -14.38 29.05 12.97
N ASP A 415 -14.62 29.47 11.73
CA ASP A 415 -15.30 28.64 10.75
C ASP A 415 -14.53 27.32 10.58
N ARG A 416 -15.26 26.26 10.22
CA ARG A 416 -14.71 24.93 10.01
C ARG A 416 -15.12 24.41 8.64
N VAL A 417 -14.15 23.95 7.87
CA VAL A 417 -14.35 23.31 6.57
C VAL A 417 -14.21 21.81 6.77
N ASP A 418 -15.26 21.04 6.51
CA ASP A 418 -15.34 19.59 6.68
C ASP A 418 -15.49 18.88 5.33
N GLY A 419 -15.21 17.59 5.26
CA GLY A 419 -15.55 16.78 4.08
C GLY A 419 -14.43 16.66 3.05
N MET A 420 -13.21 17.05 3.39
CA MET A 420 -12.07 17.00 2.48
C MET A 420 -11.41 15.60 2.49
N GLY A 421 -10.63 15.32 1.45
CA GLY A 421 -9.92 14.07 1.22
C GLY A 421 -9.36 14.02 -0.20
N LEU A 422 -8.76 12.90 -0.58
CA LEU A 422 -8.30 12.60 -1.95
C LEU A 422 -9.41 11.88 -2.72
N PRO A 423 -10.11 12.55 -3.67
CA PRO A 423 -11.13 11.94 -4.52
C PRO A 423 -10.54 10.76 -5.30
N ASN A 424 -10.88 9.54 -4.93
CA ASN A 424 -10.37 8.33 -5.60
C ASN A 424 -8.83 8.28 -5.71
N ASN A 425 -8.09 8.72 -4.68
CA ASN A 425 -6.61 8.83 -4.68
C ASN A 425 -6.02 9.83 -5.70
N HIS A 426 -6.81 10.75 -6.23
CA HIS A 426 -6.31 11.74 -7.16
C HIS A 426 -5.54 12.88 -6.48
N HIS A 427 -4.51 13.41 -7.17
CA HIS A 427 -3.75 14.58 -6.75
C HIS A 427 -4.61 15.84 -6.89
N VAL A 428 -5.17 16.32 -5.79
CA VAL A 428 -6.08 17.48 -5.77
C VAL A 428 -5.72 18.41 -4.62
N CYS A 429 -6.02 19.70 -4.73
CA CYS A 429 -5.77 20.64 -3.64
C CYS A 429 -7.04 21.38 -3.21
N PHE A 430 -7.07 21.79 -1.93
CA PHE A 430 -8.08 22.68 -1.37
C PHE A 430 -7.37 23.95 -0.91
N ASP A 431 -7.66 25.07 -1.55
CA ASP A 431 -7.08 26.36 -1.20
C ASP A 431 -8.10 27.14 -0.33
N LEU A 432 -7.79 27.30 0.96
CA LEU A 432 -8.69 27.88 1.96
C LEU A 432 -8.13 29.22 2.45
N THR A 433 -8.92 30.30 2.32
CA THR A 433 -8.55 31.61 2.87
C THR A 433 -9.41 31.96 4.08
N PHE A 434 -8.76 32.15 5.21
CA PHE A 434 -9.38 32.58 6.46
C PHE A 434 -9.01 34.04 6.76
N GLN A 435 -10.03 34.84 7.08
CA GLN A 435 -9.89 36.22 7.51
C GLN A 435 -10.19 36.32 9.01
N VAL A 436 -9.30 36.93 9.78
CA VAL A 436 -9.58 37.25 11.19
C VAL A 436 -10.44 38.51 11.28
N ALA A 437 -11.56 38.43 11.99
CA ALA A 437 -12.37 39.60 12.28
C ALA A 437 -11.57 40.59 13.15
N PRO A 438 -11.59 41.91 12.86
CA PRO A 438 -10.94 42.88 13.70
C PRO A 438 -11.45 42.78 15.15
N ALA A 439 -10.52 42.81 16.11
CA ALA A 439 -10.79 42.75 17.54
C ALA A 439 -11.54 43.97 18.06
#